data_AF-A0A4Q3TEH0-F1
#
_entry.id   AF-A0A4Q3TEH0-F1
#
_cell.length_a   1.000
_cell.length_b   1.000
_cell.length_c   1.000
_cell.angle_alpha   90.00
_cell.angle_beta   90.00
_cell.angle_gamma   90.00
#
_symmetry.space_group_name_H-M   'P 1'
#
loop_
_entity.id
_entity.type
_entity.pdbx_description
1 polymer ?
#
loop_
_entity_poly.entity_id
_entity_poly.type
_entity_poly.pdbx_seq_one_letter_code
_entity_poly.pdbx_strand_id
1 'polypeptide(L)'
;MNEVFVFGKLVRLQNAVTDAVLTNLRDTLAVVPTQHLLRIRQIDVLPPLMLGSDPNYAGGGSGLGYPRLSELCFSSRHRPNNFPRNRTLLHEIGHILDHAHDCLRNLTPEHQATLRAIRIPTGARTHGAGEHYAIAYQQVMTGSASEAVRAAVLSSRAFSGVDTVRL
;
A
#
# COMPACT_ATOMS: atom_id res chain seq x y z
N MET A 1 -9.10 16.57 -14.89
CA MET A 1 -8.22 15.60 -14.22
C MET A 1 -6.82 16.18 -14.21
N ASN A 2 -6.20 16.29 -13.04
CA ASN A 2 -4.84 16.78 -12.85
C ASN A 2 -3.85 15.62 -12.86
N GLU A 3 -2.68 15.82 -13.45
CA GLU A 3 -1.65 14.79 -13.57
C GLU A 3 -0.32 15.34 -13.08
N VAL A 4 0.34 14.60 -12.18
CA VAL A 4 1.62 14.98 -11.59
C VAL A 4 2.54 13.78 -11.51
N PHE A 5 3.85 14.02 -11.59
CA PHE A 5 4.86 12.98 -11.42
C PHE A 5 5.47 13.04 -10.01
N VAL A 6 5.42 11.92 -9.29
CA VAL A 6 6.03 11.76 -7.97
C VAL A 6 6.86 10.48 -7.95
N PHE A 7 8.16 10.58 -7.66
CA PHE A 7 9.09 9.44 -7.73
C PHE A 7 9.01 8.63 -9.05
N GLY A 8 8.87 9.34 -10.18
CA GLY A 8 8.73 8.73 -11.50
C GLY A 8 7.41 8.01 -11.75
N LYS A 9 6.40 8.22 -10.88
CA LYS A 9 5.04 7.68 -11.03
C LYS A 9 4.07 8.75 -11.44
N LEU A 10 3.29 8.45 -12.48
CA LEU A 10 2.13 9.26 -12.86
C LEU A 10 1.06 9.11 -11.77
N VAL A 11 0.68 10.24 -11.17
CA VAL A 11 -0.42 10.32 -10.22
C VAL A 11 -1.54 11.14 -10.86
N ARG A 12 -2.73 10.55 -10.98
CA ARG A 12 -3.92 11.18 -11.56
C ARG A 12 -4.87 11.56 -10.44
N LEU A 13 -5.21 12.84 -10.34
CA LEU A 13 -6.09 13.39 -9.31
C LEU A 13 -7.33 14.01 -9.98
N GLN A 14 -8.52 13.63 -9.55
CA GLN A 14 -9.75 14.22 -10.09
C GLN A 14 -9.94 15.67 -9.63
N ASN A 15 -9.64 15.93 -8.35
CA ASN A 15 -9.77 17.23 -7.71
C ASN A 15 -8.42 17.98 -7.65
N ALA A 16 -8.43 19.17 -7.05
CA ALA A 16 -7.26 20.03 -6.94
C ALA A 16 -6.10 19.34 -6.20
N VAL A 17 -4.88 19.55 -6.70
CA VAL A 17 -3.64 19.06 -6.08
C VAL A 17 -3.25 20.00 -4.94
N THR A 18 -3.07 19.47 -3.73
CA THR A 18 -2.62 20.25 -2.57
C THR A 18 -1.21 19.83 -2.14
N ASP A 19 -0.47 20.74 -1.51
CA ASP A 19 0.87 20.46 -0.98
C ASP A 19 0.86 19.34 0.06
N ALA A 20 -0.22 19.21 0.83
CA ALA A 20 -0.40 18.14 1.80
C ALA A 20 -0.48 16.77 1.11
N VAL A 21 -1.23 16.66 0.01
CA VAL A 21 -1.31 15.42 -0.80
C VAL A 21 0.05 15.09 -1.40
N LEU A 22 0.72 16.08 -2.00
CA LEU A 22 2.03 15.87 -2.63
C LEU A 22 3.11 15.46 -1.62
N THR A 23 3.15 16.11 -0.46
CA THR A 23 4.08 15.76 0.63
C THR A 23 3.81 14.35 1.14
N ASN A 24 2.55 14.02 1.42
CA ASN A 24 2.15 12.68 1.85
C ASN A 24 2.53 11.61 0.82
N LEU A 25 2.31 11.85 -0.48
CA LEU A 25 2.74 10.94 -1.55
C LEU A 25 4.26 10.80 -1.62
N ARG A 26 5.01 11.90 -1.55
CA ARG A 26 6.48 11.87 -1.55
C ARG A 26 7.00 11.06 -0.37
N ASP A 27 6.55 11.34 0.84
CA ASP A 27 6.98 10.66 2.06
C ASP A 27 6.63 9.17 2.04
N THR A 28 5.49 8.83 1.44
CA THR A 28 5.07 7.43 1.29
C THR A 28 5.90 6.69 0.26
N LEU A 29 6.14 7.27 -0.91
CA LEU A 29 6.89 6.62 -1.98
C LEU A 29 8.39 6.57 -1.68
N ALA A 30 8.92 7.50 -0.88
CA ALA A 30 10.31 7.51 -0.45
C ALA A 30 10.71 6.27 0.37
N VAL A 31 9.77 5.62 1.05
CA VAL A 31 10.04 4.38 1.81
C VAL A 31 9.83 3.10 1.00
N VAL A 32 9.30 3.21 -0.21
CA VAL A 32 9.06 2.05 -1.06
C VAL A 32 10.34 1.77 -1.87
N PRO A 33 10.88 0.54 -1.85
CA PRO A 33 12.02 0.19 -2.68
C PRO A 33 11.79 0.50 -4.15
N THR A 34 12.81 1.03 -4.83
CA THR A 34 12.71 1.43 -6.23
C THR A 34 12.26 0.27 -7.13
N GLN A 35 12.72 -0.94 -6.86
CA GLN A 35 12.32 -2.17 -7.56
C GLN A 35 10.81 -2.43 -7.45
N HIS A 36 10.22 -2.16 -6.29
CA HIS A 36 8.77 -2.30 -6.09
C HIS A 36 8.00 -1.21 -6.82
N LEU A 37 8.54 0.03 -6.82
CA LEU A 37 7.95 1.12 -7.58
C LEU A 37 7.85 0.76 -9.06
N LEU A 38 8.79 0.02 -9.66
CA LEU A 38 8.70 -0.43 -11.07
C LEU A 38 7.44 -1.27 -11.37
N ARG A 39 6.85 -1.93 -10.38
CA ARG A 39 5.58 -2.68 -10.54
C ARG A 39 4.35 -1.79 -10.53
N ILE A 40 4.48 -0.56 -10.05
CA ILE A 40 3.41 0.43 -10.00
C ILE A 40 3.45 1.25 -11.29
N ARG A 41 2.40 1.14 -12.11
CA ARG A 41 2.30 1.88 -13.38
C ARG A 41 1.86 3.32 -13.16
N GLN A 42 0.81 3.51 -12.37
CA GLN A 42 0.22 4.80 -12.03
C GLN A 42 -0.41 4.72 -10.64
N ILE A 43 -0.82 5.87 -10.10
CA ILE A 43 -1.64 5.97 -8.89
C ILE A 43 -2.83 6.86 -9.21
N ASP A 44 -4.04 6.36 -8.98
CA ASP A 44 -5.26 7.14 -9.18
C ASP A 44 -5.82 7.59 -7.83
N VAL A 45 -6.06 8.89 -7.68
CA VAL A 45 -6.74 9.49 -6.53
C VAL A 45 -8.11 9.97 -6.98
N LEU A 46 -9.14 9.33 -6.45
CA LEU A 46 -10.52 9.45 -6.93
C LEU A 46 -11.46 9.94 -5.81
N PRO A 47 -12.54 10.65 -6.14
CA PRO A 47 -13.62 10.94 -5.21
C PRO A 47 -14.20 9.62 -4.64
N PRO A 48 -14.67 9.60 -3.38
CA PRO A 48 -15.15 8.38 -2.72
C PRO A 48 -16.23 7.64 -3.51
N LEU A 49 -17.15 8.39 -4.14
CA LEU A 49 -18.26 7.84 -4.92
C LEU A 49 -17.84 7.13 -6.22
N MET A 50 -16.60 7.33 -6.68
CA MET A 50 -16.04 6.56 -7.80
C MET A 50 -15.46 5.21 -7.36
N LEU A 51 -15.33 4.98 -6.05
CA LEU A 51 -14.81 3.75 -5.45
C LEU A 51 -15.90 2.91 -4.75
N GLY A 52 -17.14 3.39 -4.73
CA GLY A 52 -18.29 2.70 -4.15
C GLY A 52 -19.44 3.66 -3.86
N SER A 53 -20.46 3.18 -3.14
CA SER A 53 -21.64 3.97 -2.79
C SER A 53 -21.49 4.83 -1.53
N ASP A 54 -20.41 4.64 -0.76
CA ASP A 54 -20.17 5.36 0.49
C ASP A 54 -19.41 6.68 0.23
N PRO A 55 -20.04 7.85 0.44
CA PRO A 55 -19.41 9.16 0.22
C PRO A 55 -18.30 9.47 1.23
N ASN A 56 -18.24 8.76 2.36
CA ASN A 56 -17.20 8.93 3.38
C ASN A 56 -16.09 7.88 3.27
N TYR A 57 -16.10 7.10 2.19
CA TYR A 57 -15.11 6.04 2.01
C TYR A 57 -13.71 6.61 1.87
N ALA A 58 -12.84 6.26 2.81
CA ALA A 58 -11.45 6.70 2.85
C ALA A 58 -10.48 5.52 2.71
N GLY A 59 -10.75 4.57 1.80
CA GLY A 59 -9.89 3.41 1.53
C GLY A 59 -9.37 3.40 0.10
N GLY A 60 -8.84 2.25 -0.32
CA GLY A 60 -8.30 2.04 -1.66
C GLY A 60 -8.62 0.67 -2.23
N GLY A 61 -8.09 0.43 -3.43
CA GLY A 61 -8.05 -0.87 -4.08
C GLY A 61 -7.05 -0.89 -5.23
N SER A 62 -6.43 -2.03 -5.49
CA SER A 62 -5.25 -2.13 -6.36
C SER A 62 -5.49 -2.74 -7.76
N GLY A 63 -6.69 -3.26 -8.02
CA GLY A 63 -7.13 -3.73 -9.35
C GLY A 63 -6.07 -4.56 -10.12
N LEU A 64 -6.01 -4.41 -11.45
CA LEU A 64 -5.01 -5.01 -12.33
C LEU A 64 -3.67 -4.23 -12.33
N GLY A 65 -3.11 -3.95 -11.16
CA GLY A 65 -1.73 -3.48 -11.02
C GLY A 65 -1.51 -1.96 -10.88
N TYR A 66 -2.50 -1.22 -10.39
CA TYR A 66 -2.30 0.19 -10.00
C TYR A 66 -3.18 0.58 -8.79
N PRO A 67 -2.62 1.25 -7.76
CA PRO A 67 -3.40 1.73 -6.63
C PRO A 67 -4.45 2.75 -7.05
N ARG A 68 -5.69 2.55 -6.62
CA ARG A 68 -6.79 3.53 -6.68
C ARG A 68 -7.15 3.90 -5.25
N LEU A 69 -6.96 5.15 -4.88
CA LEU A 69 -7.17 5.65 -3.53
C LEU A 69 -8.31 6.65 -3.51
N SER A 70 -9.10 6.61 -2.45
CA SER A 70 -10.00 7.71 -2.15
C SER A 70 -9.17 8.95 -1.82
N GLU A 71 -9.59 10.12 -2.29
CA GLU A 71 -9.00 11.38 -1.86
C GLU A 71 -9.07 11.58 -0.33
N LEU A 72 -10.07 10.99 0.33
CA LEU A 72 -10.19 11.03 1.79
C LEU A 72 -9.06 10.25 2.50
N CYS A 73 -8.29 9.41 1.80
CA CYS A 73 -7.05 8.84 2.32
C CYS A 73 -5.99 9.90 2.62
N PHE A 74 -6.11 11.09 2.04
CA PHE A 74 -5.23 12.25 2.25
C PHE A 74 -5.87 13.32 3.13
N SER A 75 -6.91 12.98 3.89
CA SER A 75 -7.51 13.85 4.89
C SER A 75 -7.16 13.34 6.29
N SER A 76 -6.42 14.13 7.08
CA SER A 76 -6.08 13.77 8.47
C SER A 76 -7.29 13.61 9.37
N ARG A 77 -8.42 14.25 9.02
CA ARG A 77 -9.70 14.10 9.71
C ARG A 77 -10.35 12.74 9.47
N HIS A 78 -10.26 12.20 8.25
CA HIS A 78 -10.92 10.93 7.87
C HIS A 78 -9.99 9.73 8.05
N ARG A 79 -8.69 9.90 7.79
CA ARG A 79 -7.64 8.88 7.91
C ARG A 79 -6.40 9.44 8.60
N PRO A 80 -6.46 9.71 9.92
CA PRO A 80 -5.31 10.23 10.66
C PRO A 80 -4.08 9.32 10.56
N ASN A 81 -4.29 8.01 10.50
CA ASN A 81 -3.23 7.00 10.44
C ASN A 81 -2.39 7.07 9.15
N ASN A 82 -2.86 7.78 8.13
CA ASN A 82 -2.15 7.99 6.87
C ASN A 82 -1.15 9.15 6.93
N PHE A 83 -0.91 9.74 8.10
CA PHE A 83 0.02 10.86 8.26
C PHE A 83 1.19 10.49 9.17
N PRO A 84 2.44 10.77 8.76
CA PRO A 84 2.84 11.44 7.51
C PRO A 84 2.82 10.53 6.26
N ARG A 85 2.70 9.19 6.42
CA ARG A 85 2.74 8.21 5.33
C ARG A 85 1.40 7.53 5.11
N ASN A 86 0.98 7.47 3.85
CA ASN A 86 -0.27 6.87 3.42
C ASN A 86 -0.23 5.35 3.55
N ARG A 87 -0.74 4.83 4.67
CA ARG A 87 -0.81 3.39 4.94
C ARG A 87 -1.67 2.66 3.92
N THR A 88 -2.76 3.29 3.46
CA THR A 88 -3.60 2.73 2.40
C THR A 88 -2.81 2.50 1.12
N LEU A 89 -2.03 3.48 0.66
CA LEU A 89 -1.17 3.31 -0.52
C LEU A 89 -0.17 2.17 -0.34
N LEU A 90 0.51 2.09 0.81
CA LEU A 90 1.48 1.01 1.08
C LEU A 90 0.81 -0.37 1.09
N HIS A 91 -0.37 -0.47 1.67
CA HIS A 91 -1.19 -1.68 1.65
C HIS A 91 -1.55 -2.09 0.21
N GLU A 92 -2.02 -1.15 -0.63
CA GLU A 92 -2.32 -1.44 -2.04
C GLU A 92 -1.08 -1.86 -2.85
N ILE A 93 0.08 -1.27 -2.58
CA ILE A 93 1.35 -1.72 -3.17
C ILE A 93 1.65 -3.16 -2.74
N GLY A 94 1.40 -3.49 -1.47
CA GLY A 94 1.55 -4.86 -0.95
C GLY A 94 0.71 -5.87 -1.71
N HIS A 95 -0.55 -5.57 -2.00
CA HIS A 95 -1.41 -6.42 -2.85
C HIS A 95 -0.86 -6.61 -4.26
N ILE A 96 -0.39 -5.53 -4.90
CA ILE A 96 0.16 -5.61 -6.26
C ILE A 96 1.40 -6.51 -6.28
N LEU A 97 2.27 -6.39 -5.28
CA LEU A 97 3.46 -7.23 -5.16
C LEU A 97 3.10 -8.69 -4.87
N ASP A 98 2.16 -8.95 -3.96
CA ASP A 98 1.69 -10.30 -3.66
C ASP A 98 1.16 -10.99 -4.91
N HIS A 99 0.31 -10.31 -5.68
CA HIS A 99 -0.22 -10.83 -6.93
C HIS A 99 0.86 -11.01 -8.00
N ALA A 100 1.81 -10.08 -8.11
CA ALA A 100 2.86 -10.15 -9.13
C ALA A 100 3.92 -11.24 -8.87
N HIS A 101 4.12 -11.62 -7.61
CA HIS A 101 5.21 -12.49 -7.19
C HIS A 101 4.73 -13.75 -6.44
N ASP A 102 3.42 -13.94 -6.31
CA ASP A 102 2.80 -15.00 -5.51
C ASP A 102 3.43 -15.05 -4.09
N CYS A 103 3.57 -13.88 -3.44
CA CYS A 103 4.40 -13.76 -2.24
C CYS A 103 3.93 -14.69 -1.13
N LEU A 104 2.69 -14.51 -0.65
CA LEU A 104 2.16 -15.28 0.47
C LEU A 104 2.15 -16.78 0.17
N ARG A 105 1.84 -17.16 -1.07
CA ARG A 105 1.76 -18.57 -1.50
C ARG A 105 3.12 -19.27 -1.47
N ASN A 106 4.20 -18.54 -1.74
CA ASN A 106 5.56 -19.10 -1.84
C ASN A 106 6.39 -18.95 -0.56
N LEU A 107 5.84 -18.38 0.51
CA LEU A 107 6.49 -18.37 1.82
C LEU A 107 6.57 -19.79 2.40
N THR A 108 7.55 -20.01 3.29
CA THR A 108 7.61 -21.22 4.10
C THR A 108 6.37 -21.34 4.99
N PRO A 109 5.96 -22.56 5.42
CA PRO A 109 4.79 -22.73 6.28
C PRO A 109 4.82 -21.90 7.56
N GLU A 110 6.01 -21.74 8.17
CA GLU A 110 6.21 -20.91 9.35
C GLU A 110 5.91 -19.43 9.06
N HIS A 111 6.51 -18.86 8.01
CA HIS A 111 6.24 -17.48 7.62
C HIS A 111 4.80 -17.25 7.18
N GLN A 112 4.16 -18.23 6.52
CA GLN A 112 2.73 -18.16 6.22
C GLN A 112 1.89 -18.09 7.51
N ALA A 113 2.21 -18.90 8.52
CA ALA A 113 1.52 -18.87 9.80
C ALA A 113 1.73 -17.51 10.51
N THR A 114 2.95 -16.97 10.50
CA THR A 114 3.26 -15.64 11.02
C THR A 114 2.38 -14.56 10.37
N LEU A 115 2.27 -14.56 9.04
CA LEU A 115 1.45 -13.55 8.35
C LEU A 115 -0.05 -13.76 8.57
N ARG A 116 -0.52 -15.01 8.59
CA ARG A 116 -1.94 -15.33 8.85
C ARG A 116 -2.39 -15.00 10.27
N ALA A 117 -1.46 -14.90 11.23
CA ALA A 117 -1.76 -14.43 12.58
C ALA A 117 -2.03 -12.91 12.64
N ILE A 118 -1.70 -12.15 11.59
CA ILE A 118 -2.00 -10.71 11.52
C ILE A 118 -3.51 -10.52 11.44
N ARG A 119 -4.05 -9.79 12.41
CA ARG A 119 -5.47 -9.44 12.46
C ARG A 119 -5.84 -8.51 11.32
N ILE A 120 -6.75 -8.97 10.45
CA ILE A 120 -7.44 -8.10 9.50
C ILE A 120 -8.44 -7.23 10.27
N PRO A 121 -8.45 -5.91 10.09
CA PRO A 121 -9.42 -5.03 10.76
C PRO A 121 -10.86 -5.46 10.48
N THR A 122 -11.72 -5.45 11.50
CA THR A 122 -13.12 -5.88 11.38
C THR A 122 -13.93 -5.05 10.37
N GLY A 123 -13.54 -3.79 10.13
CA GLY A 123 -14.14 -2.91 9.14
C GLY A 123 -13.49 -2.96 7.75
N ALA A 124 -12.61 -3.93 7.48
CA ALA A 124 -12.05 -4.11 6.14
C ALA A 124 -13.15 -4.55 5.16
N ARG A 125 -13.11 -4.05 3.92
CA ARG A 125 -14.05 -4.49 2.88
C ARG A 125 -13.73 -5.88 2.34
N THR A 126 -12.48 -6.31 2.52
CA THR A 126 -11.91 -7.56 2.04
C THR A 126 -11.22 -8.27 3.20
N HIS A 127 -11.41 -9.59 3.28
CA HIS A 127 -10.86 -10.47 4.32
C HIS A 127 -10.08 -11.65 3.72
N GLY A 128 -9.66 -11.51 2.46
CA GLY A 128 -8.99 -12.59 1.73
C GLY A 128 -7.54 -12.79 2.18
N ALA A 129 -6.92 -13.90 1.72
CA ALA A 129 -5.54 -14.23 2.08
C ALA A 129 -4.54 -13.12 1.71
N GLY A 130 -4.75 -12.41 0.60
CA GLY A 130 -3.91 -11.30 0.17
C GLY A 130 -3.86 -10.11 1.14
N GLU A 131 -4.84 -9.97 2.04
CA GLU A 131 -4.86 -8.92 3.08
C GLU A 131 -3.69 -9.08 4.05
N HIS A 132 -3.36 -10.32 4.41
CA HIS A 132 -2.31 -10.59 5.38
C HIS A 132 -0.95 -10.09 4.88
N TYR A 133 -0.62 -10.37 3.62
CA TYR A 133 0.62 -9.88 3.03
C TYR A 133 0.60 -8.36 2.85
N ALA A 134 -0.51 -7.78 2.38
CA ALA A 134 -0.63 -6.34 2.21
C ALA A 134 -0.47 -5.55 3.52
N ILE A 135 -1.09 -6.03 4.61
CA ILE A 135 -0.92 -5.46 5.96
C ILE A 135 0.53 -5.63 6.44
N ALA A 136 1.12 -6.81 6.27
CA ALA A 136 2.50 -7.07 6.66
C ALA A 136 3.48 -6.15 5.94
N TYR A 137 3.34 -6.04 4.62
CA TYR A 137 4.15 -5.14 3.78
C TYR A 137 4.04 -3.70 4.26
N GLN A 138 2.82 -3.21 4.47
CA GLN A 138 2.58 -1.88 5.03
C GLN A 138 3.31 -1.69 6.36
N GLN A 139 3.22 -2.65 7.29
CA GLN A 139 3.89 -2.58 8.60
C GLN A 139 5.41 -2.50 8.48
N VAL A 140 6.01 -3.27 7.56
CA VAL A 140 7.47 -3.23 7.33
C VAL A 140 7.88 -1.86 6.81
N MET A 141 7.19 -1.34 5.78
CA MET A 141 7.49 -0.02 5.19
C MET A 141 7.26 1.15 6.17
N THR A 142 6.38 0.98 7.17
CA THR A 142 6.18 1.98 8.23
C THR A 142 7.06 1.76 9.46
N GLY A 143 7.89 0.72 9.49
CA GLY A 143 8.74 0.38 10.63
C GLY A 143 7.98 -0.14 11.86
N SER A 144 6.72 -0.55 11.71
CA SER A 144 5.86 -1.02 12.79
C SER A 144 5.68 -2.54 12.82
N ALA A 145 6.40 -3.28 11.95
CA ALA A 145 6.38 -4.73 11.94
C ALA A 145 7.20 -5.31 13.10
N SER A 146 6.74 -6.43 13.67
CA SER A 146 7.59 -7.26 14.53
C SER A 146 8.73 -7.87 13.71
N GLU A 147 9.78 -8.34 14.38
CA GLU A 147 10.91 -9.00 13.72
C GLU A 147 10.47 -10.21 12.88
N ALA A 148 9.54 -11.03 13.40
CA ALA A 148 9.00 -12.18 12.68
C ALA A 148 8.21 -11.78 11.42
N VAL A 149 7.36 -10.74 11.50
CA VAL A 149 6.62 -10.24 10.34
C VAL A 149 7.58 -9.65 9.31
N ARG A 150 8.59 -8.91 9.76
CA ARG A 150 9.65 -8.37 8.91
C ARG A 150 10.41 -9.49 8.20
N ALA A 151 10.88 -10.50 8.93
CA ALA A 151 11.57 -11.65 8.34
C ALA A 151 10.72 -12.37 7.29
N ALA A 152 9.43 -12.59 7.59
CA ALA A 152 8.51 -13.22 6.64
C ALA A 152 8.36 -12.39 5.35
N VAL A 153 8.12 -11.08 5.44
CA VAL A 153 7.99 -10.20 4.27
C VAL A 153 9.29 -10.13 3.46
N LEU A 154 10.44 -9.94 4.13
CA LEU A 154 11.74 -9.84 3.47
C LEU A 154 12.19 -11.16 2.82
N SER A 155 11.67 -12.30 3.29
CA SER A 155 11.92 -13.61 2.66
C SER A 155 11.08 -13.85 1.40
N SER A 156 10.10 -12.99 1.10
CA SER A 156 9.22 -13.17 -0.04
C SER A 156 9.93 -12.88 -1.37
N ARG A 157 9.38 -13.43 -2.46
CA ARG A 157 9.93 -13.25 -3.82
C ARG A 157 9.97 -11.79 -4.28
N ALA A 158 9.12 -10.90 -3.73
CA ALA A 158 9.16 -9.48 -4.07
C ALA A 158 10.50 -8.82 -3.68
N PHE A 159 11.16 -9.32 -2.64
CA PHE A 159 12.42 -8.77 -2.13
C PHE A 159 13.67 -9.42 -2.74
N SER A 160 13.52 -10.32 -3.70
CA SER A 160 14.67 -10.86 -4.43
C SER A 160 15.36 -9.75 -5.23
N GLY A 161 16.62 -9.44 -4.90
CA GLY A 161 17.38 -8.36 -5.54
C GLY A 161 17.01 -6.95 -5.07
N VAL A 162 16.29 -6.83 -3.95
CA VAL A 162 16.04 -5.55 -3.28
C VAL A 162 17.11 -5.33 -2.22
N ASP A 163 17.71 -4.15 -2.19
CA ASP A 163 18.64 -3.76 -1.11
C ASP A 163 17.82 -3.50 0.16
N THR A 164 17.94 -4.40 1.14
CA THR A 164 17.19 -4.38 2.39
C THR A 164 17.94 -3.68 3.53
N VAL A 165 19.17 -3.20 3.31
CA VAL A 165 20.03 -2.60 4.36
C VAL A 165 19.40 -1.36 5.02
N ARG A 166 18.35 -0.79 4.41
CA ARG A 166 17.64 0.40 4.88
C ARG A 166 16.20 0.15 5.35
N LEU A 167 15.76 -1.11 5.47
CA LEU A 167 14.35 -1.47 5.72
C LEU A 167 14.05 -1.98 7.14
#